data_AF-A0A951Z9G6-F1
#
_entry.id   AF-A0A951Z9G6-F1
#
_cell.length_a   1.000
_cell.length_b   1.000
_cell.length_c   1.000
_cell.angle_alpha   90.00
_cell.angle_beta   90.00
_cell.angle_gamma   90.00
#
_symmetry.space_group_name_H-M   'P 1'
#
loop_
_entity.id
_entity.type
_entity.pdbx_description
1 polymer ?
#
loop_
_entity_poly.entity_id
_entity_poly.type
_entity_poly.pdbx_seq_one_letter_code
_entity_poly.pdbx_strand_id
1 'polypeptide(L)'
;MKALPKSPPRLGLLAAAGVLATLGTIAVGADRNAALEHQAEVAKGTPDAAVMAKGETLYKQNCAACHQADGKGMTGVFPPLAQSDFIAKDPMSVLDTTVRGRQGELVVNGVTYNNVMPAISYLSDEELSQVITYVLNSWGNPGGIVSKKMVGDYRKAVDAEARQAAGERHAGVSEAVQALESQPSQLADIHYNANPKAPQMTEDEFTRGRQIYFERCAGCHGVLRKGATGK
;
A
#
# COMPACT_ATOMS: atom_id res chain seq x y z
N MET A 1 14.94 76.32 22.84
CA MET A 1 16.34 76.38 23.35
C MET A 1 16.58 75.03 24.02
N LYS A 2 17.52 74.14 23.70
CA LYS A 2 18.84 74.18 23.05
C LYS A 2 19.15 72.76 22.54
N ALA A 3 20.15 72.65 21.66
CA ALA A 3 20.52 71.50 20.83
C ALA A 3 21.11 70.27 21.53
N LEU A 4 21.08 69.13 20.80
CA LEU A 4 21.87 67.89 20.94
C LEU A 4 23.40 68.14 20.92
N PRO A 5 24.24 67.16 21.32
CA PRO A 5 25.16 66.57 20.32
C PRO A 5 25.50 65.06 20.52
N LYS A 6 25.46 64.26 19.44
CA LYS A 6 26.58 63.68 18.65
C LYS A 6 27.28 62.41 19.22
N SER A 7 27.13 61.29 18.52
CA SER A 7 28.14 60.18 18.45
C SER A 7 29.17 60.52 17.34
N PRO A 8 30.45 60.05 17.32
CA PRO A 8 30.84 58.64 17.04
C PRO A 8 32.27 58.27 17.62
N PRO A 9 33.11 57.40 17.01
CA PRO A 9 33.07 55.93 16.82
C PRO A 9 34.26 55.21 17.54
N ARG A 10 34.32 53.86 17.55
CA ARG A 10 35.58 53.14 17.28
C ARG A 10 35.39 51.64 17.03
N LEU A 11 35.91 51.28 15.86
CA LEU A 11 36.18 49.97 15.29
C LEU A 11 37.15 49.20 16.19
N GLY A 12 36.80 47.97 16.58
CA GLY A 12 37.66 47.02 17.28
C GLY A 12 37.48 45.64 16.66
N LEU A 13 38.51 45.21 15.95
CA LEU A 13 38.61 44.00 15.14
C LEU A 13 39.09 42.83 16.02
N LEU A 14 38.64 41.60 15.69
CA LEU A 14 39.17 40.27 16.04
C LEU A 14 39.00 39.75 17.48
N ALA A 15 38.20 38.70 17.64
CA ALA A 15 38.71 37.32 17.76
C ALA A 15 37.55 36.31 17.73
N ALA A 16 37.67 35.34 16.84
CA ALA A 16 36.75 34.23 16.67
C ALA A 16 36.89 33.21 17.81
N ALA A 17 35.75 32.74 18.32
CA ALA A 17 35.64 31.44 18.98
C ALA A 17 34.31 30.83 18.52
N GLY A 18 34.41 29.91 17.56
CA GLY A 18 33.27 29.21 16.99
C GLY A 18 32.61 28.29 18.01
N VAL A 19 31.33 28.49 18.24
CA VAL A 19 30.42 27.46 18.73
C VAL A 19 29.63 27.00 17.52
N LEU A 20 30.05 25.89 16.91
CA LEU A 20 29.22 25.16 15.95
C LEU A 20 28.03 24.59 16.73
N ALA A 21 26.93 25.32 16.76
CA ALA A 21 25.63 24.74 17.05
C ALA A 21 25.23 23.92 15.82
N THR A 22 25.46 22.61 15.87
CA THR A 22 24.87 21.65 14.95
C THR A 22 23.37 21.66 15.16
N LEU A 23 22.65 22.50 14.41
CA LEU A 23 21.24 22.31 14.14
C LEU A 23 21.12 20.98 13.40
N GLY A 24 20.84 19.94 14.20
CA GLY A 24 20.52 18.62 13.72
C GLY A 24 19.42 18.73 12.68
N THR A 25 19.73 18.23 11.49
CA THR A 25 18.73 17.82 10.52
C THR A 25 17.75 16.89 11.22
N ILE A 26 16.56 17.40 11.53
CA ILE A 26 15.39 16.54 11.74
C ILE A 26 15.18 15.87 10.39
N ALA A 27 15.58 14.59 10.30
CA ALA A 27 15.18 13.72 9.22
C ALA A 27 13.66 13.60 9.28
N VAL A 28 12.97 14.43 8.50
CA VAL A 28 11.60 14.17 8.09
C VAL A 28 11.64 12.87 7.29
N GLY A 29 10.88 11.87 7.76
CA GLY A 29 10.89 10.50 7.26
C GLY A 29 10.78 10.42 5.73
N ALA A 30 11.63 9.60 5.15
CA ALA A 30 11.72 9.31 3.73
C ALA A 30 10.65 8.29 3.29
N ASP A 31 9.37 8.53 3.61
CA ASP A 31 8.30 7.54 3.36
C ASP A 31 7.03 8.10 2.71
N ARG A 32 7.13 9.29 2.10
CA ARG A 32 6.07 9.81 1.21
C ARG A 32 6.48 9.91 -0.25
N ASN A 33 7.75 9.63 -0.56
CA ASN A 33 8.34 10.02 -1.84
C ASN A 33 8.09 9.03 -2.99
N ALA A 34 7.90 7.73 -2.75
CA ALA A 34 7.68 6.78 -3.85
C ALA A 34 6.33 7.03 -4.58
N ALA A 35 5.28 7.38 -3.84
CA ALA A 35 3.99 7.78 -4.43
C ALA A 35 4.06 9.19 -5.07
N LEU A 36 4.83 10.12 -4.48
CA LEU A 36 5.04 11.47 -4.99
C LEU A 36 5.87 11.50 -6.29
N GLU A 37 6.83 10.58 -6.47
CA GLU A 37 7.61 10.47 -7.71
C GLU A 37 6.74 9.99 -8.88
N HIS A 38 5.77 9.10 -8.65
CA HIS A 38 4.87 8.61 -9.70
C HIS A 38 3.65 9.51 -9.99
N GLN A 39 3.30 10.46 -9.10
CA GLN A 39 2.28 11.48 -9.40
C GLN A 39 2.66 12.36 -10.60
N ALA A 40 3.96 12.51 -10.89
CA ALA A 40 4.45 13.24 -12.05
C ALA A 40 4.30 12.46 -13.38
N GLU A 41 3.97 11.17 -13.35
CA GLU A 41 4.03 10.29 -14.52
C GLU A 41 2.65 9.96 -15.12
N VAL A 42 1.53 10.35 -14.49
CA VAL A 42 0.20 10.20 -15.12
C VAL A 42 0.15 11.14 -16.31
N ALA A 43 0.44 10.62 -17.49
CA ALA A 43 0.54 11.42 -18.68
C ALA A 43 -0.82 12.04 -18.97
N LYS A 44 -0.84 13.37 -19.15
CA LYS A 44 -2.01 14.08 -19.65
C LYS A 44 -2.15 13.78 -21.14
N GLY A 45 -3.33 13.32 -21.54
CA GLY A 45 -3.62 13.02 -22.93
C GLY A 45 -4.87 12.17 -23.08
N THR A 46 -5.34 12.03 -24.31
CA THR A 46 -6.44 11.13 -24.63
C THR A 46 -5.88 9.72 -24.79
N PRO A 47 -6.35 8.72 -24.01
CA PRO A 47 -5.91 7.34 -24.17
C PRO A 47 -6.35 6.77 -25.52
N ASP A 48 -5.58 5.81 -26.02
CA ASP A 48 -5.91 5.06 -27.23
C ASP A 48 -7.27 4.34 -27.07
N ALA A 49 -8.08 4.30 -28.14
CA ALA A 49 -9.40 3.70 -28.11
C ALA A 49 -9.37 2.20 -27.79
N ALA A 50 -8.34 1.47 -28.23
CA ALA A 50 -8.15 0.06 -27.90
C ALA A 50 -7.81 -0.12 -26.41
N VAL A 51 -7.01 0.79 -25.83
CA VAL A 51 -6.74 0.81 -24.38
C VAL A 51 -8.03 1.02 -23.60
N MET A 52 -8.88 1.96 -24.03
CA MET A 52 -10.17 2.20 -23.39
C MET A 52 -11.12 1.01 -23.51
N ALA A 53 -11.24 0.40 -24.68
CA ALA A 53 -12.11 -0.77 -24.89
C ALA A 53 -11.64 -2.00 -24.07
N LYS A 54 -10.33 -2.21 -23.99
CA LYS A 54 -9.76 -3.28 -23.19
C LYS A 54 -9.92 -3.01 -21.69
N GLY A 55 -9.67 -1.78 -21.26
CA GLY A 55 -9.88 -1.32 -19.88
C GLY A 55 -11.33 -1.45 -19.44
N GLU A 56 -12.30 -1.13 -20.30
CA GLU A 56 -13.73 -1.34 -20.04
C GLU A 56 -14.06 -2.83 -19.83
N THR A 57 -13.51 -3.69 -20.69
CA THR A 57 -13.72 -5.14 -20.58
C THR A 57 -13.17 -5.66 -19.25
N LEU A 58 -11.95 -5.25 -18.89
CA LEU A 58 -11.34 -5.61 -17.61
C LEU A 58 -12.12 -5.05 -16.42
N TYR A 59 -12.64 -3.83 -16.52
CA TYR A 59 -13.49 -3.23 -15.48
C TYR A 59 -14.76 -4.05 -15.24
N LYS A 60 -15.46 -4.44 -16.32
CA LYS A 60 -16.67 -5.27 -16.22
C LYS A 60 -16.39 -6.62 -15.58
N GLN A 61 -15.23 -7.21 -15.86
CA GLN A 61 -14.84 -8.53 -15.34
C GLN A 61 -14.39 -8.49 -13.87
N ASN A 62 -13.75 -7.40 -13.44
CA ASN A 62 -13.00 -7.39 -12.17
C ASN A 62 -13.50 -6.38 -11.14
N CYS A 63 -14.17 -5.31 -11.57
CA CYS A 63 -14.46 -4.15 -10.72
C CYS A 63 -15.96 -3.89 -10.58
N ALA A 64 -16.73 -4.13 -11.65
CA ALA A 64 -18.13 -3.78 -11.74
C ALA A 64 -19.04 -4.54 -10.75
N ALA A 65 -18.61 -5.70 -10.24
CA ALA A 65 -19.38 -6.44 -9.24
C ALA A 65 -19.63 -5.61 -7.97
N CYS A 66 -18.66 -4.77 -7.57
CA CYS A 66 -18.78 -3.90 -6.40
C CYS A 66 -19.06 -2.45 -6.81
N HIS A 67 -18.28 -1.92 -7.76
CA HIS A 67 -18.36 -0.51 -8.18
C HIS A 67 -19.46 -0.23 -9.22
N GLN A 68 -20.23 -1.25 -9.61
CA GLN A 68 -21.30 -1.19 -10.60
C GLN A 68 -20.82 -0.86 -12.03
N ALA A 69 -21.63 -1.16 -13.03
CA ALA A 69 -21.27 -0.92 -14.43
C ALA A 69 -21.07 0.57 -14.76
N ASP A 70 -21.75 1.47 -14.03
CA ASP A 70 -21.67 2.92 -14.21
C ASP A 70 -20.73 3.60 -13.21
N GLY A 71 -19.94 2.83 -12.46
CA GLY A 71 -18.96 3.35 -11.51
C GLY A 71 -19.57 4.01 -10.27
N LYS A 72 -20.89 3.96 -10.06
CA LYS A 72 -21.52 4.62 -8.90
C LYS A 72 -21.39 3.85 -7.59
N GLY A 73 -20.97 2.59 -7.65
CA GLY A 73 -20.93 1.73 -6.47
C GLY A 73 -22.29 1.62 -5.79
N MET A 74 -22.27 1.49 -4.47
CA MET A 74 -23.46 1.43 -3.63
C MET A 74 -23.23 2.31 -2.41
N THR A 75 -24.02 3.38 -2.28
CA THR A 75 -23.86 4.36 -1.19
C THR A 75 -23.81 3.69 0.18
N GLY A 76 -22.80 4.05 0.97
CA GLY A 76 -22.54 3.48 2.31
C GLY A 76 -21.88 2.09 2.32
N VAL A 77 -21.74 1.42 1.17
CA VAL A 77 -21.13 0.09 1.05
C VAL A 77 -19.91 0.11 0.15
N PHE A 78 -20.07 0.43 -1.13
CA PHE A 78 -19.00 0.50 -2.11
C PHE A 78 -18.88 1.94 -2.64
N PRO A 79 -17.71 2.59 -2.50
CA PRO A 79 -17.56 3.97 -2.91
C PRO A 79 -17.71 4.14 -4.42
N PRO A 80 -18.24 5.30 -4.88
CA PRO A 80 -18.30 5.61 -6.30
C PRO A 80 -16.88 5.85 -6.84
N LEU A 81 -16.62 5.31 -8.01
CA LEU A 81 -15.50 5.69 -8.89
C LEU A 81 -15.92 6.82 -9.83
N ALA A 82 -17.21 6.96 -10.11
CA ALA A 82 -17.77 8.04 -10.89
C ALA A 82 -17.70 9.38 -10.14
N GLN A 83 -17.13 10.41 -10.77
CA GLN A 83 -16.97 11.76 -10.20
C GLN A 83 -16.47 11.74 -8.75
N SER A 84 -15.47 10.90 -8.48
CA SER A 84 -14.95 10.66 -7.14
C SER A 84 -13.98 11.78 -6.74
N ASP A 85 -14.28 12.50 -5.65
CA ASP A 85 -13.37 13.49 -5.07
C ASP A 85 -12.03 12.89 -4.64
N PHE A 86 -12.05 11.64 -4.19
CA PHE A 86 -10.88 10.85 -3.84
C PHE A 86 -9.95 10.67 -5.05
N ILE A 87 -10.51 10.28 -6.20
CA ILE A 87 -9.77 10.14 -7.47
C ILE A 87 -9.35 11.52 -8.00
N ALA A 88 -10.23 12.52 -7.92
CA ALA A 88 -9.95 13.86 -8.42
C ALA A 88 -8.80 14.55 -7.66
N LYS A 89 -8.69 14.30 -6.35
CA LYS A 89 -7.63 14.84 -5.50
C LYS A 89 -6.28 14.21 -5.78
N ASP A 90 -6.26 12.90 -6.04
CA ASP A 90 -5.04 12.15 -6.36
C ASP A 90 -5.35 11.02 -7.34
N PRO A 91 -5.13 11.20 -8.66
CA PRO A 91 -5.36 10.15 -9.64
C PRO A 91 -4.54 8.87 -9.37
N MET A 92 -3.37 9.00 -8.74
CA MET A 92 -2.53 7.84 -8.38
C MET A 92 -3.10 7.01 -7.24
N SER A 93 -4.06 7.55 -6.48
CA SER A 93 -4.76 6.81 -5.44
C SER A 93 -5.48 5.56 -5.97
N VAL A 94 -5.85 5.54 -7.26
CA VAL A 94 -6.45 4.36 -7.92
C VAL A 94 -5.41 3.25 -8.08
N LEU A 95 -4.18 3.59 -8.51
CA LEU A 95 -3.08 2.62 -8.61
C LEU A 95 -2.70 2.09 -7.23
N ASP A 96 -2.52 3.00 -6.26
CA ASP A 96 -2.21 2.65 -4.88
C ASP A 96 -3.27 1.70 -4.29
N THR A 97 -4.54 2.07 -4.38
CA THR A 97 -5.66 1.30 -3.84
C THR A 97 -5.81 -0.06 -4.54
N THR A 98 -5.55 -0.15 -5.85
CA THR A 98 -5.64 -1.43 -6.57
C THR A 98 -4.45 -2.34 -6.29
N VAL A 99 -3.25 -1.80 -6.09
CA VAL A 99 -2.05 -2.61 -5.79
C VAL A 99 -1.99 -3.03 -4.33
N ARG A 100 -2.27 -2.11 -3.39
CA ARG A 100 -2.17 -2.37 -1.94
C ARG A 100 -3.47 -2.90 -1.33
N GLY A 101 -4.60 -2.74 -2.03
CA GLY A 101 -5.91 -2.83 -1.41
C GLY A 101 -6.16 -1.63 -0.49
N ARG A 102 -7.34 -1.60 0.13
CA ARG A 102 -7.71 -0.55 1.08
C ARG A 102 -8.64 -1.09 2.14
N GLN A 103 -8.45 -0.61 3.37
CA GLN A 103 -9.31 -0.88 4.51
C GLN A 103 -9.34 0.34 5.43
N GLY A 104 -10.33 0.38 6.32
CA GLY A 104 -10.53 1.48 7.25
C GLY A 104 -11.46 2.56 6.71
N GLU A 105 -11.65 3.59 7.53
CA GLU A 105 -12.57 4.68 7.20
C GLU A 105 -12.07 5.49 6.00
N LEU A 106 -12.96 5.70 5.03
CA LEU A 106 -12.75 6.48 3.83
C LEU A 106 -13.98 7.35 3.60
N VAL A 107 -13.80 8.64 3.35
CA VAL A 107 -14.86 9.53 2.89
C VAL A 107 -14.69 9.76 1.40
N VAL A 108 -15.74 9.46 0.62
CA VAL A 108 -15.81 9.76 -0.82
C VAL A 108 -17.10 10.52 -1.09
N ASN A 109 -17.00 11.67 -1.72
CA ASN A 109 -18.12 12.56 -2.06
C ASN A 109 -19.01 12.87 -0.84
N GLY A 110 -18.38 13.08 0.33
CA GLY A 110 -19.05 13.38 1.60
C GLY A 110 -19.74 12.19 2.29
N VAL A 111 -19.64 10.98 1.75
CA VAL A 111 -20.18 9.75 2.36
C VAL A 111 -19.05 8.92 2.95
N THR A 112 -19.25 8.42 4.17
CA THR A 112 -18.31 7.53 4.86
C THR A 112 -18.48 6.07 4.44
N TYR A 113 -17.37 5.41 4.20
CA TYR A 113 -17.23 4.00 3.87
C TYR A 113 -16.20 3.37 4.82
N ASN A 114 -16.42 2.13 5.24
CA ASN A 114 -15.47 1.41 6.09
C ASN A 114 -15.51 -0.09 5.77
N ASN A 115 -15.24 -0.41 4.50
CA ASN A 115 -15.17 -1.77 3.99
C ASN A 115 -13.75 -2.08 3.50
N VAL A 116 -13.52 -3.35 3.19
CA VAL A 116 -12.24 -3.83 2.66
C VAL A 116 -12.35 -3.98 1.14
N MET A 117 -11.46 -3.31 0.42
CA MET A 117 -11.14 -3.56 -0.98
C MET A 117 -9.86 -4.40 -1.04
N PRO A 118 -9.92 -5.68 -1.45
CA PRO A 118 -8.73 -6.50 -1.60
C PRO A 118 -7.77 -5.94 -2.66
N ALA A 119 -6.47 -6.21 -2.48
CA ALA A 119 -5.46 -5.95 -3.50
C ALA A 119 -5.72 -6.80 -4.76
N ILE A 120 -5.55 -6.18 -5.94
CA ILE A 120 -5.71 -6.82 -7.24
C ILE A 120 -4.34 -7.27 -7.74
N SER A 121 -3.86 -8.39 -7.20
CA SER A 121 -2.55 -8.96 -7.52
C SER A 121 -2.55 -9.86 -8.77
N TYR A 122 -3.71 -10.35 -9.18
CA TYR A 122 -3.85 -11.34 -10.25
C TYR A 122 -3.88 -10.74 -11.66
N LEU A 123 -4.06 -9.43 -11.80
CA LEU A 123 -3.94 -8.75 -13.09
C LEU A 123 -2.47 -8.42 -13.40
N SER A 124 -2.07 -8.62 -14.64
CA SER A 124 -0.75 -8.19 -15.11
C SER A 124 -0.59 -6.67 -15.08
N ASP A 125 0.65 -6.18 -15.13
CA ASP A 125 0.93 -4.74 -15.15
C ASP A 125 0.24 -4.03 -16.33
N GLU A 126 0.16 -4.71 -17.48
CA GLU A 126 -0.51 -4.21 -18.68
C GLU A 126 -2.02 -4.09 -18.45
N GLU A 127 -2.67 -5.15 -18.00
CA GLU A 127 -4.12 -5.16 -17.74
C GLU A 127 -4.49 -4.14 -16.66
N LEU A 128 -3.69 -4.05 -15.61
CA LEU A 128 -3.93 -3.09 -14.54
C LEU A 128 -3.77 -1.65 -15.04
N SER A 129 -2.78 -1.38 -15.90
CA SER A 129 -2.61 -0.05 -16.51
C SER A 129 -3.81 0.36 -17.37
N GLN A 130 -4.39 -0.59 -18.12
CA GLN A 130 -5.53 -0.36 -19.01
C GLN A 130 -6.82 -0.11 -18.22
N VAL A 131 -7.11 -0.91 -17.17
CA VAL A 131 -8.31 -0.71 -16.36
C VAL A 131 -8.26 0.58 -15.54
N ILE A 132 -7.09 0.94 -14.99
CA ILE A 132 -6.93 2.21 -14.26
C ILE A 132 -7.11 3.39 -15.23
N THR A 133 -6.47 3.34 -16.40
CA THR A 133 -6.65 4.36 -17.44
C THR A 133 -8.12 4.50 -17.83
N TYR A 134 -8.86 3.39 -17.99
CA TYR A 134 -10.29 3.44 -18.24
C TYR A 134 -11.06 4.14 -17.12
N VAL A 135 -10.80 3.81 -15.86
CA VAL A 135 -11.46 4.46 -14.70
C VAL A 135 -11.17 5.96 -14.66
N LEU A 136 -9.92 6.37 -14.87
CA LEU A 136 -9.53 7.78 -14.85
C LEU A 136 -10.18 8.61 -15.96
N ASN A 137 -10.50 8.00 -17.10
CA ASN A 137 -11.10 8.67 -18.26
C ASN A 137 -12.61 8.38 -18.41
N SER A 138 -13.23 7.80 -17.40
CA SER A 138 -14.67 7.52 -17.37
C SER A 138 -15.40 8.40 -16.37
N TRP A 139 -16.71 8.56 -16.57
CA TRP A 139 -17.63 9.15 -15.60
C TRP A 139 -17.21 10.52 -15.01
N GLY A 140 -16.59 11.38 -15.83
CA GLY A 140 -16.20 12.73 -15.42
C GLY A 140 -14.98 12.80 -14.49
N ASN A 141 -14.20 11.72 -14.40
CA ASN A 141 -12.90 11.72 -13.72
C ASN A 141 -11.87 12.60 -14.47
N PRO A 142 -10.79 13.05 -13.80
CA PRO A 142 -9.87 14.06 -14.31
C PRO A 142 -9.04 13.63 -15.54
N GLY A 143 -9.17 12.37 -15.99
CA GLY A 143 -8.36 11.81 -17.06
C GLY A 143 -6.96 11.42 -16.60
N GLY A 144 -6.14 11.01 -17.56
CA GLY A 144 -4.77 10.59 -17.32
C GLY A 144 -4.50 9.18 -17.80
N ILE A 145 -3.24 8.89 -18.13
CA ILE A 145 -2.81 7.61 -18.68
C ILE A 145 -1.81 6.98 -17.72
N VAL A 146 -2.12 5.78 -17.27
CA VAL A 146 -1.21 4.94 -16.49
C VAL A 146 -0.52 3.98 -17.44
N SER A 147 0.81 3.95 -17.42
CA SER A 147 1.59 3.05 -18.27
C SER A 147 1.88 1.72 -17.57
N LYS A 148 2.07 0.64 -18.33
CA LYS A 148 2.57 -0.64 -17.81
C LYS A 148 3.83 -0.47 -16.96
N LYS A 149 4.77 0.37 -17.43
CA LYS A 149 6.03 0.63 -16.72
C LYS A 149 5.77 1.24 -15.33
N MET A 150 4.88 2.23 -15.26
CA MET A 150 4.49 2.86 -13.99
C MET A 150 3.91 1.82 -13.02
N VAL A 151 3.02 0.94 -13.49
CA VAL A 151 2.45 -0.13 -12.64
C VAL A 151 3.55 -1.06 -12.12
N GLY A 152 4.43 -1.51 -13.00
CA GLY A 152 5.51 -2.43 -12.63
C GLY A 152 6.52 -1.80 -11.67
N ASP A 153 6.86 -0.52 -11.85
CA ASP A 153 7.77 0.19 -10.95
C ASP A 153 7.11 0.47 -9.60
N TYR A 154 5.84 0.85 -9.60
CA TYR A 154 5.06 1.02 -8.37
C TYR A 154 4.98 -0.30 -7.58
N ARG A 155 4.65 -1.43 -8.23
CA ARG A 155 4.63 -2.76 -7.57
C ARG A 155 5.99 -3.12 -6.95
N LYS A 156 7.09 -2.88 -7.66
CA LYS A 156 8.44 -3.10 -7.10
C LYS A 156 8.70 -2.21 -5.88
N ALA A 157 8.25 -0.97 -5.92
CA ALA A 157 8.40 -0.04 -4.79
C ALA A 157 7.61 -0.51 -3.57
N VAL A 158 6.34 -0.93 -3.74
CA VAL A 158 5.54 -1.53 -2.67
C VAL A 158 6.21 -2.78 -2.10
N ASP A 159 6.72 -3.67 -2.95
CA ASP A 159 7.42 -4.88 -2.51
C ASP A 159 8.73 -4.55 -1.77
N ALA A 160 9.45 -3.51 -2.18
CA ALA A 160 10.66 -3.05 -1.51
C ALA A 160 10.35 -2.48 -0.13
N GLU A 161 9.32 -1.65 -0.01
CA GLU A 161 8.81 -1.13 1.26
C GLU A 161 8.36 -2.27 2.19
N ALA A 162 7.62 -3.25 1.68
CA ALA A 162 7.21 -4.41 2.47
C ALA A 162 8.42 -5.23 2.99
N ARG A 163 9.50 -5.34 2.19
CA ARG A 163 10.76 -5.96 2.61
C ARG A 163 11.54 -5.11 3.61
N GLN A 164 11.51 -3.78 3.48
CA GLN A 164 12.12 -2.85 4.42
C GLN A 164 11.39 -2.85 5.76
N ALA A 165 10.06 -2.83 5.76
CA ALA A 165 9.22 -2.99 6.95
C ALA A 165 9.42 -4.35 7.61
N ALA A 166 9.73 -5.41 6.86
CA ALA A 166 10.14 -6.70 7.42
C ALA A 166 11.53 -6.65 8.10
N GLY A 167 12.33 -5.60 7.85
CA GLY A 167 13.59 -5.31 8.53
C GLY A 167 13.48 -4.23 9.62
N GLU A 168 12.41 -3.44 9.65
CA GLU A 168 12.17 -2.42 10.67
C GLU A 168 11.54 -3.03 11.93
N ARG A 169 12.19 -2.81 13.08
CA ARG A 169 11.74 -3.32 14.38
C ARG A 169 10.37 -2.73 14.72
N HIS A 170 9.39 -3.58 15.02
CA HIS A 170 8.16 -3.13 15.65
C HIS A 170 8.48 -2.36 16.95
N ALA A 171 8.03 -1.11 17.04
CA ALA A 171 8.25 -0.29 18.23
C ALA A 171 7.66 -0.98 19.47
N GLY A 172 8.52 -1.33 20.43
CA GLY A 172 8.14 -2.01 21.67
C GLY A 172 8.58 -3.47 21.79
N VAL A 173 9.19 -4.07 20.76
CA VAL A 173 9.75 -5.43 20.83
C VAL A 173 11.24 -5.33 21.16
N SER A 174 11.66 -5.89 22.30
CA SER A 174 13.08 -5.90 22.68
C SER A 174 13.86 -6.88 21.81
N GLU A 175 15.16 -6.63 21.64
CA GLU A 175 16.07 -7.51 20.90
C GLU A 175 16.05 -8.95 21.45
N ALA A 176 15.80 -9.11 22.76
CA ALA A 176 15.62 -10.41 23.41
C ALA A 176 14.30 -11.11 23.03
N VAL A 177 13.21 -10.37 22.77
CA VAL A 177 11.94 -10.94 22.30
C VAL A 177 12.02 -11.29 20.81
N GLN A 178 12.85 -10.58 20.04
CA GLN A 178 13.12 -10.89 18.63
C GLN A 178 14.09 -12.06 18.47
N ALA A 179 15.06 -12.21 19.37
CA ALA A 179 15.98 -13.35 19.45
C ALA A 179 15.31 -14.63 19.97
N LEU A 180 14.07 -14.53 20.49
CA LEU A 180 13.12 -15.63 20.35
C LEU A 180 12.74 -15.71 18.85
N GLU A 181 13.67 -16.21 18.03
CA GLU A 181 13.29 -16.98 16.86
C GLU A 181 12.22 -17.96 17.32
N SER A 182 11.18 -18.21 16.51
CA SER A 182 10.14 -19.19 16.81
C SER A 182 10.81 -20.50 17.18
N GLN A 183 11.08 -20.70 18.47
CA GLN A 183 11.63 -21.93 18.98
C GLN A 183 10.63 -22.96 18.48
N PRO A 184 11.08 -24.03 17.81
CA PRO A 184 10.19 -25.13 17.53
C PRO A 184 9.45 -25.41 18.83
N SER A 185 8.12 -25.41 18.78
CA SER A 185 7.32 -25.57 19.98
C SER A 185 7.88 -26.77 20.72
N GLN A 186 8.37 -26.57 21.95
CA GLN A 186 8.89 -27.67 22.76
C GLN A 186 7.79 -28.68 23.11
N LEU A 187 6.54 -28.32 22.79
CA LEU A 187 5.38 -29.18 22.83
C LEU A 187 5.31 -29.97 21.52
N ALA A 188 5.66 -31.24 21.60
CA ALA A 188 5.14 -32.24 20.66
C ALA A 188 3.63 -32.41 20.93
N ASP A 189 2.85 -32.65 19.87
CA ASP A 189 1.43 -33.04 19.94
C ASP A 189 0.46 -31.98 20.52
N ILE A 190 0.51 -30.74 20.02
CA ILE A 190 -0.51 -29.73 20.37
C ILE A 190 -1.74 -29.84 19.48
N HIS A 191 -2.83 -30.37 20.03
CA HIS A 191 -4.17 -30.22 19.45
C HIS A 191 -4.79 -28.89 19.92
N TYR A 192 -4.54 -27.80 19.17
CA TYR A 192 -5.15 -26.52 19.50
C TYR A 192 -6.60 -26.45 18.97
N ASN A 193 -7.55 -26.54 19.89
CA ASN A 193 -8.95 -26.24 19.58
C ASN A 193 -9.25 -24.79 19.98
N ALA A 194 -9.28 -23.89 18.99
CA ALA A 194 -9.60 -22.48 19.20
C ALA A 194 -11.04 -22.23 19.70
N ASN A 195 -11.91 -23.24 19.60
CA ASN A 195 -13.31 -23.17 19.99
C ASN A 195 -13.63 -24.22 21.07
N PRO A 196 -13.94 -23.83 22.31
CA PRO A 196 -14.27 -24.76 23.40
C PRO A 196 -15.47 -25.69 23.11
N LYS A 197 -16.31 -25.35 22.12
CA LYS A 197 -17.48 -26.13 21.71
C LYS A 197 -17.24 -27.02 20.48
N ALA A 198 -16.09 -26.94 19.83
CA ALA A 198 -15.81 -27.79 18.69
C ALA A 198 -15.42 -29.21 19.18
N PRO A 199 -15.90 -30.28 18.52
CA PRO A 199 -15.44 -31.62 18.78
C PRO A 199 -13.92 -31.70 18.68
N GLN A 200 -13.27 -32.41 19.61
CA GLN A 200 -11.83 -32.62 19.57
C GLN A 200 -11.50 -33.47 18.34
N MET A 201 -10.67 -32.92 17.45
CA MET A 201 -10.17 -33.64 16.28
C MET A 201 -9.24 -34.76 16.74
N THR A 202 -9.50 -35.97 16.31
CA THR A 202 -8.64 -37.14 16.58
C THR A 202 -7.33 -37.05 15.79
N GLU A 203 -6.31 -37.77 16.23
CA GLU A 203 -5.02 -37.83 15.52
C GLU A 203 -5.17 -38.35 14.08
N ASP A 204 -6.08 -39.30 13.88
CA ASP A 204 -6.41 -39.85 12.55
C ASP A 204 -7.07 -38.80 11.66
N GLU A 205 -8.00 -38.00 12.20
CA GLU A 205 -8.62 -36.90 11.47
C GLU A 205 -7.62 -35.80 11.12
N PHE A 206 -6.70 -35.48 12.04
CA PHE A 206 -5.63 -34.52 11.80
C PHE A 206 -4.68 -35.00 10.70
N THR A 207 -4.23 -36.25 10.79
CA THR A 207 -3.36 -36.89 9.80
C THR A 207 -4.03 -36.92 8.43
N ARG A 208 -5.33 -37.23 8.37
CA ARG A 208 -6.10 -37.18 7.13
C ARG A 208 -6.23 -35.76 6.58
N GLY A 209 -6.50 -34.76 7.43
CA GLY A 209 -6.55 -33.35 7.03
C GLY A 209 -5.23 -32.86 6.44
N ARG A 210 -4.11 -33.23 7.08
CA ARG A 210 -2.75 -32.94 6.59
C ARG A 210 -2.52 -33.57 5.21
N GLN A 211 -2.86 -34.85 5.03
CA GLN A 211 -2.72 -35.53 3.75
C GLN A 211 -3.49 -34.82 2.63
N ILE A 212 -4.75 -34.44 2.89
CA ILE A 212 -5.59 -33.72 1.93
C ILE A 212 -4.97 -32.38 1.53
N TYR A 213 -4.41 -31.63 2.49
CA TYR A 213 -3.73 -30.37 2.20
C TYR A 213 -2.53 -30.57 1.25
N PHE A 214 -1.71 -31.59 1.50
CA PHE A 214 -0.56 -31.89 0.64
C PHE A 214 -0.96 -32.33 -0.76
N GLU A 215 -2.00 -33.14 -0.88
CA GLU A 215 -2.47 -33.64 -2.18
C GLU A 215 -3.14 -32.56 -3.03
N ARG A 216 -3.82 -31.59 -2.40
CA ARG A 216 -4.74 -30.69 -3.12
C ARG A 216 -4.43 -29.22 -3.01
N CYS A 217 -3.71 -28.79 -1.99
CA CYS A 217 -3.59 -27.37 -1.64
C CYS A 217 -2.13 -26.88 -1.70
N ALA A 218 -1.18 -27.76 -1.34
CA ALA A 218 0.25 -27.42 -1.28
C ALA A 218 0.83 -26.95 -2.63
N GLY A 219 0.30 -27.43 -3.75
CA GLY A 219 0.74 -27.00 -5.09
C GLY A 219 0.49 -25.51 -5.39
N CYS A 220 -0.49 -24.89 -4.73
CA CYS A 220 -0.84 -23.48 -4.93
C CYS A 220 -0.49 -22.59 -3.72
N HIS A 221 -0.57 -23.12 -2.50
CA HIS A 221 -0.33 -22.36 -1.26
C HIS A 221 1.06 -22.57 -0.66
N GLY A 222 1.83 -23.53 -1.19
CA GLY A 222 3.12 -23.93 -0.65
C GLY A 222 2.99 -24.80 0.61
N VAL A 223 4.08 -25.49 0.93
CA VAL A 223 4.28 -26.23 2.17
C VAL A 223 5.20 -25.35 3.02
N LEU A 224 4.79 -24.98 4.22
CA LEU A 224 5.37 -23.91 5.04
C LEU A 224 6.92 -23.74 5.01
N ARG A 225 7.31 -22.47 4.88
CA ARG A 225 8.56 -21.75 5.26
C ARG A 225 9.72 -22.56 5.85
N LYS A 226 10.36 -23.39 5.03
CA LYS A 226 11.82 -23.50 4.91
C LYS A 226 12.07 -23.89 3.45
N GLY A 227 12.83 -23.05 2.76
CA GLY A 227 12.85 -22.95 1.30
C GLY A 227 12.99 -24.28 0.55
N ALA A 228 12.50 -24.29 -0.70
CA ALA A 228 12.69 -25.35 -1.69
C ALA A 228 14.16 -25.60 -2.10
N THR A 229 15.11 -25.16 -1.30
CA THR A 229 16.52 -25.51 -1.37
C THR A 229 16.98 -25.75 0.06
N GLY A 230 16.95 -27.01 0.50
CA GLY A 230 17.57 -27.42 1.75
C GLY A 230 19.09 -27.27 1.68
N LYS A 231 19.57 -26.05 1.85
CA LYS A 231 20.94 -25.68 2.20
C LYS A 231 20.90 -24.50 3.17
#